data_AF-N9PW18-F1
#
_entry.id   AF-N9PW18-F1
#
_cell.length_a   1.000
_cell.length_b   1.000
_cell.length_c   1.000
_cell.angle_alpha   90.00
_cell.angle_beta   90.00
_cell.angle_gamma   90.00
#
_symmetry.space_group_name_H-M   'P 1'
#
loop_
_entity.id
_entity.type
_entity.pdbx_description
1 polymer ?
#
loop_
_entity_poly.entity_id
_entity_poly.type
_entity_poly.pdbx_seq_one_letter_code
_entity_poly.pdbx_strand_id
1 'polypeptide(L)'
;MYIVASAEYLKKNNLPKSIIELNQHRLLGFSHPLHLNNWPIYINDQLYKTSPSITASNGESVRQLALQGVGIACLSEFLILKDINEGKLIALFEDEIKIHEQKIHAVYYKKNYIPKRVRLFIDYLYEKLQQLN
;
A
#
# COMPACT_ATOMS: atom_id res chain seq x y z
N MET A 1 -0.12 -5.63 -2.91
CA MET A 1 -0.70 -4.27 -2.74
C MET A 1 -2.20 -4.43 -2.68
N TYR A 2 -2.90 -3.68 -1.83
CA TYR A 2 -4.36 -3.74 -1.70
C TYR A 2 -4.95 -2.35 -1.80
N ILE A 3 -6.12 -2.26 -2.43
CA ILE A 3 -6.99 -1.09 -2.34
C ILE A 3 -8.02 -1.40 -1.27
N VAL A 4 -8.15 -0.53 -0.28
CA VAL A 4 -8.92 -0.80 0.94
C VAL A 4 -9.72 0.40 1.39
N ALA A 5 -10.83 0.11 2.07
CA ALA A 5 -11.61 1.07 2.83
C ALA A 5 -12.15 0.41 4.10
N SER A 6 -12.49 1.18 5.13
CA SER A 6 -13.19 0.61 6.28
C SER A 6 -14.63 0.27 5.95
N ALA A 7 -15.19 -0.71 6.66
CA ALA A 7 -16.61 -1.06 6.54
C ALA A 7 -17.53 0.14 6.84
N GLU A 8 -17.13 1.03 7.76
CA GLU A 8 -17.89 2.23 8.07
C GLU A 8 -17.96 3.20 6.88
N TYR A 9 -16.82 3.40 6.19
CA TYR A 9 -16.79 4.26 5.01
C TYR A 9 -17.70 3.74 3.90
N LEU A 10 -17.66 2.43 3.63
CA LEU A 10 -18.46 1.79 2.57
C LEU A 10 -19.97 1.80 2.87
N LYS A 11 -20.35 1.67 4.15
CA LYS A 11 -21.76 1.82 4.56
C LYS A 11 -22.31 3.22 4.28
N LYS A 12 -21.47 4.25 4.42
CA LYS A 12 -21.86 5.66 4.22
C LYS A 12 -21.82 6.10 2.75
N ASN A 13 -20.91 5.54 1.95
CA ASN A 13 -20.62 6.03 0.60
C ASN A 13 -20.98 5.05 -0.52
N ASN A 14 -21.61 3.91 -0.20
CA ASN A 14 -21.79 2.75 -1.08
C ASN A 14 -20.46 2.07 -1.47
N LEU A 15 -20.55 0.80 -1.86
CA LEU A 15 -19.42 0.04 -2.38
C LEU A 15 -19.21 0.41 -3.86
N PRO A 16 -18.02 0.91 -4.27
CA PRO A 16 -17.76 1.15 -5.67
C PRO A 16 -17.69 -0.18 -6.43
N LYS A 17 -18.44 -0.30 -7.52
CA LYS A 17 -18.54 -1.51 -8.35
C LYS A 17 -17.56 -1.51 -9.52
N SER A 18 -16.90 -0.38 -9.77
CA SER A 18 -15.92 -0.22 -10.83
C SER A 18 -14.86 0.79 -10.45
N ILE A 19 -13.71 0.74 -11.12
CA ILE A 19 -12.61 1.70 -10.94
C ILE A 19 -13.06 3.13 -11.25
N ILE A 20 -13.98 3.32 -12.19
CA ILE A 20 -14.50 4.64 -12.56
C ILE A 20 -15.26 5.28 -11.39
N GLU A 21 -15.96 4.47 -10.58
CA GLU A 21 -16.69 4.95 -9.40
C GLU A 21 -15.77 5.46 -8.30
N LEU A 22 -14.47 5.10 -8.28
CA LEU A 22 -13.49 5.68 -7.36
C LEU A 22 -13.43 7.22 -7.45
N ASN A 23 -13.75 7.80 -8.62
CA ASN A 23 -13.81 9.25 -8.79
C ASN A 23 -14.92 9.92 -7.95
N GLN A 24 -15.91 9.16 -7.48
CA GLN A 24 -16.98 9.63 -6.60
C GLN A 24 -16.65 9.46 -5.12
N HIS A 25 -15.51 8.84 -4.82
CA HIS A 25 -15.08 8.55 -3.46
C HIS A 25 -13.96 9.47 -3.01
N ARG A 26 -13.87 9.65 -1.69
CA ARG A 26 -12.69 10.25 -1.08
C ARG A 26 -11.51 9.30 -1.20
N LEU A 27 -10.54 9.66 -2.02
CA LEU A 27 -9.27 8.94 -2.13
C LEU A 27 -8.23 9.52 -1.17
N LEU A 28 -7.51 8.62 -0.53
CA LEU A 28 -6.39 8.86 0.37
C LEU A 28 -5.09 8.50 -0.36
N GLY A 29 -4.07 9.32 -0.20
CA GLY A 29 -2.80 9.08 -0.88
C GLY A 29 -1.61 9.72 -0.20
N PHE A 30 -0.55 9.87 -0.98
CA PHE A 30 0.76 10.30 -0.51
C PHE A 30 1.05 11.72 -0.97
N SER A 31 1.53 12.57 -0.06
CA SER A 31 2.04 13.89 -0.42
C SER A 31 3.40 13.75 -1.11
N HIS A 32 4.24 12.83 -0.63
CA HIS A 32 5.44 12.35 -1.30
C HIS A 32 5.77 10.90 -0.93
N PRO A 33 6.42 10.13 -1.83
CA PRO A 33 6.63 10.46 -3.23
C PRO A 33 5.35 10.28 -4.06
N LEU A 34 5.11 11.16 -5.04
CA LEU A 34 3.85 11.23 -5.80
C LEU A 34 3.55 9.97 -6.63
N HIS A 35 4.57 9.19 -7.01
CA HIS A 35 4.36 7.97 -7.78
C HIS A 35 3.57 6.90 -7.02
N LEU A 36 3.48 6.98 -5.68
CA LEU A 36 2.64 6.08 -4.89
C LEU A 36 1.13 6.34 -5.08
N ASN A 37 0.75 7.46 -5.72
CA ASN A 37 -0.62 7.73 -6.12
C ASN A 37 -0.99 7.10 -7.48
N ASN A 38 -0.06 6.38 -8.13
CA ASN A 38 -0.35 5.55 -9.29
C ASN A 38 -0.68 4.13 -8.81
N TRP A 39 -1.96 3.83 -8.69
CA TRP A 39 -2.42 2.56 -8.15
C TRP A 39 -2.19 1.43 -9.15
N PRO A 40 -1.94 0.18 -8.67
CA PRO A 40 -1.58 -0.98 -9.49
C PRO A 40 -2.76 -1.56 -10.27
N ILE A 41 -3.57 -0.72 -10.90
CA ILE A 41 -4.65 -1.10 -11.83
C ILE A 41 -4.30 -0.52 -13.19
N TYR A 42 -4.46 -1.29 -14.25
CA TYR A 42 -4.17 -0.82 -15.61
C TYR A 42 -5.41 -0.29 -16.31
N ILE A 43 -5.32 0.94 -16.81
CA ILE A 43 -6.27 1.54 -17.75
C ILE A 43 -5.46 1.95 -18.98
N ASN A 44 -5.77 1.37 -20.14
CA ASN A 44 -5.05 1.62 -21.40
C ASN A 44 -3.52 1.49 -21.25
N ASP A 45 -3.06 0.37 -20.68
CA ASP A 45 -1.64 0.06 -20.41
C ASP A 45 -0.91 1.05 -19.49
N GLN A 46 -1.64 1.87 -18.74
CA GLN A 46 -1.08 2.77 -17.73
C GLN A 46 -1.66 2.51 -16.35
N LEU A 47 -0.84 2.71 -15.31
CA LEU A 47 -1.29 2.66 -13.92
C LEU A 47 -2.37 3.72 -13.68
N TYR A 48 -3.40 3.35 -12.92
CA TYR A 48 -4.49 4.26 -12.56
C TYR A 48 -3.96 5.37 -11.66
N LYS A 49 -3.83 6.57 -12.24
CA LYS A 49 -3.38 7.76 -11.54
C LYS A 49 -4.52 8.34 -10.70
N THR A 50 -4.41 8.23 -9.39
CA THR A 50 -5.39 8.78 -8.46
C THR A 50 -5.20 10.27 -8.20
N SER A 51 -6.29 10.92 -7.82
CA SER A 51 -6.33 12.31 -7.33
C SER A 51 -6.75 12.32 -5.87
N PRO A 52 -5.84 12.02 -4.93
CA PRO A 52 -6.18 11.97 -3.51
C PRO A 52 -6.57 13.36 -2.99
N SER A 53 -7.72 13.41 -2.33
CA SER A 53 -8.23 14.63 -1.69
C SER A 53 -7.58 14.90 -0.32
N ILE A 54 -7.07 13.85 0.32
CA ILE A 54 -6.31 13.91 1.56
C ILE A 54 -5.02 13.14 1.34
N THR A 55 -3.90 13.76 1.70
CA THR A 55 -2.59 13.15 1.54
C THR A 55 -1.84 13.15 2.85
N ALA A 56 -0.97 12.15 3.03
CA ALA A 56 -0.02 12.10 4.14
C ALA A 56 1.39 11.75 3.63
N SER A 57 2.40 11.99 4.46
CA SER A 57 3.80 11.77 4.08
C SER A 57 4.29 10.33 4.26
N ASN A 58 3.49 9.44 4.85
CA ASN A 58 3.86 8.04 5.08
C ASN A 58 2.64 7.11 5.07
N GLY A 59 2.89 5.81 4.85
CA GLY A 59 1.85 4.81 4.72
C GLY A 59 1.05 4.57 5.99
N GLU A 60 1.66 4.65 7.17
CA GLU A 60 0.95 4.43 8.45
C GLU A 60 -0.12 5.51 8.68
N SER A 61 0.17 6.76 8.33
CA SER A 61 -0.82 7.84 8.42
C SER A 61 -2.00 7.61 7.47
N VAL A 62 -1.72 7.18 6.23
CA VAL A 62 -2.76 6.81 5.26
C VAL A 62 -3.60 5.63 5.76
N ARG A 63 -2.96 4.62 6.36
CA ARG A 63 -3.61 3.47 6.98
C ARG A 63 -4.56 3.89 8.10
N GLN A 64 -4.10 4.73 9.03
CA GLN A 64 -4.96 5.23 10.12
C GLN A 64 -6.17 6.00 9.58
N LEU A 65 -5.99 6.84 8.55
CA LEU A 65 -7.10 7.54 7.90
C LEU A 65 -8.11 6.56 7.28
N ALA A 66 -7.64 5.50 6.62
CA ALA A 66 -8.52 4.47 6.07
C ALA A 66 -9.30 3.73 7.17
N LEU A 67 -8.63 3.34 8.26
CA LEU A 67 -9.24 2.68 9.42
C LEU A 67 -10.32 3.53 10.09
N GLN A 68 -10.09 4.84 10.19
CA GLN A 68 -11.06 5.82 10.73
C GLN A 68 -12.18 6.16 9.74
N GLY A 69 -12.27 5.44 8.60
CA GLY A 69 -13.33 5.62 7.62
C GLY A 69 -13.30 6.95 6.90
N VAL A 70 -12.11 7.54 6.72
CA VAL A 70 -11.98 8.83 6.03
C VAL A 70 -12.10 8.67 4.52
N GLY A 71 -11.63 7.56 3.95
CA GLY A 71 -11.61 7.33 2.51
C GLY A 71 -11.05 5.96 2.09
N ILE A 72 -10.81 5.82 0.79
CA ILE A 72 -10.22 4.64 0.14
C ILE A 72 -8.72 4.88 -0.06
N ALA A 73 -7.88 3.89 0.25
CA ALA A 73 -6.43 3.95 0.10
C ALA A 73 -5.88 2.76 -0.68
N CYS A 74 -4.70 2.92 -1.30
CA CYS A 74 -3.91 1.80 -1.81
C CYS A 74 -2.63 1.64 -0.98
N LEU A 75 -2.44 0.49 -0.36
CA LEU A 75 -1.36 0.23 0.60
C LEU A 75 -0.69 -1.13 0.38
N SER A 76 0.54 -1.27 0.88
CA SER A 76 1.26 -2.53 0.85
C SER A 76 0.64 -3.54 1.81
N GLU A 77 0.69 -4.82 1.43
CA GLU A 77 0.11 -5.92 2.19
C GLU A 77 0.62 -6.01 3.62
N PHE A 78 1.93 -5.97 3.82
CA PHE A 78 2.56 -6.07 5.14
C PHE A 78 2.03 -5.01 6.14
N LEU A 79 1.53 -3.88 5.64
CA LEU A 79 1.04 -2.78 6.46
C LEU A 79 -0.39 -3.00 6.94
N ILE A 80 -1.21 -3.72 6.17
CA ILE A 80 -2.68 -3.77 6.32
C ILE A 80 -3.27 -5.18 6.40
N LEU A 81 -2.46 -6.22 6.20
CA LEU A 81 -2.91 -7.63 6.22
C LEU A 81 -3.64 -7.99 7.51
N LYS A 82 -3.12 -7.53 8.66
CA LYS A 82 -3.78 -7.73 9.96
C LYS A 82 -5.16 -7.09 10.01
N ASP A 83 -5.33 -5.89 9.47
CA ASP A 83 -6.62 -5.18 9.49
C ASP A 83 -7.64 -5.81 8.56
N ILE A 84 -7.20 -6.36 7.42
CA ILE A 84 -8.05 -7.17 6.54
C ILE A 84 -8.50 -8.42 7.28
N ASN A 85 -7.57 -9.17 7.88
CA ASN A 85 -7.88 -10.40 8.62
C ASN A 85 -8.83 -10.16 9.82
N GLU A 86 -8.73 -8.99 10.45
CA GLU A 86 -9.64 -8.57 11.53
C GLU A 86 -10.95 -7.94 11.03
N GLY A 87 -11.15 -7.82 9.70
CA GLY A 87 -12.35 -7.24 9.09
C GLY A 87 -12.49 -5.72 9.28
N LYS A 88 -11.42 -5.03 9.71
CA LYS A 88 -11.40 -3.58 9.90
C LYS A 88 -11.27 -2.84 8.58
N LEU A 89 -10.52 -3.42 7.64
CA LEU A 89 -10.40 -2.96 6.26
C LEU A 89 -10.99 -4.02 5.33
N ILE A 90 -11.70 -3.57 4.31
CA ILE A 90 -12.26 -4.41 3.25
C ILE A 90 -11.44 -4.16 2.00
N ALA A 91 -10.92 -5.23 1.41
CA ALA A 91 -10.23 -5.21 0.13
C ALA A 91 -11.21 -4.97 -1.02
N LEU A 92 -10.78 -4.17 -1.99
CA LEU A 92 -11.54 -3.77 -3.16
C LEU A 92 -10.74 -4.11 -4.41
N PHE A 93 -11.44 -4.54 -5.47
CA PHE A 93 -10.86 -4.74 -6.81
C PHE A 93 -9.66 -5.71 -6.84
N GLU A 94 -9.64 -6.72 -5.97
CA GLU A 94 -8.51 -7.66 -5.85
C GLU A 94 -8.15 -8.30 -7.19
N ASP A 95 -9.17 -8.68 -7.99
CA ASP A 95 -9.00 -9.28 -9.32
C ASP A 95 -8.43 -8.32 -10.38
N GLU A 96 -8.54 -7.00 -10.16
CA GLU A 96 -8.06 -5.97 -11.08
C GLU A 96 -6.63 -5.51 -10.76
N ILE A 97 -6.14 -5.78 -9.55
CA ILE A 97 -4.81 -5.36 -9.12
C ILE A 97 -3.74 -6.20 -9.82
N LYS A 98 -2.86 -5.52 -10.57
CA LYS A 98 -1.65 -6.08 -11.17
C LYS A 98 -0.46 -5.83 -10.26
N ILE A 99 -0.14 -6.83 -9.44
CA ILE A 99 0.99 -6.80 -8.53
C ILE A 99 2.29 -6.81 -9.33
N HIS A 100 3.14 -5.82 -9.08
CA HIS A 100 4.54 -5.86 -9.49
C HIS A 100 5.39 -6.17 -8.27
N GLU A 101 6.31 -7.10 -8.41
CA GLU A 101 7.31 -7.35 -7.38
C GLU A 101 8.17 -6.11 -7.19
N GLN A 102 8.09 -5.50 -6.01
CA GLN A 102 9.00 -4.44 -5.61
C GLN A 102 10.20 -5.05 -4.91
N LYS A 103 11.40 -4.90 -5.51
CA LYS A 103 12.64 -5.38 -4.91
C LYS A 103 13.01 -4.52 -3.71
N ILE A 104 13.19 -5.17 -2.56
CA ILE A 104 13.73 -4.55 -1.35
C ILE A 104 15.25 -4.77 -1.36
N HIS A 105 16.01 -3.69 -1.13
CA HIS A 105 17.47 -3.70 -1.18
C HIS A 105 18.06 -3.26 0.16
N ALA A 106 19.06 -3.99 0.65
CA ALA A 106 19.97 -3.49 1.68
C ALA A 106 21.07 -2.67 1.01
N VAL A 107 21.07 -1.35 1.22
CA VAL A 107 22.05 -0.44 0.61
C VAL A 107 23.09 -0.04 1.65
N TYR A 108 24.37 -0.25 1.33
CA TYR A 108 25.51 0.10 2.17
C TYR A 108 26.70 0.49 1.31
N TYR A 109 27.61 1.30 1.87
CA TYR A 109 28.80 1.75 1.14
C TYR A 109 29.69 0.58 0.72
N LYS A 110 30.15 0.61 -0.52
CA LYS A 110 31.19 -0.30 -1.01
C LYS A 110 32.48 -0.03 -0.26
N LYS A 111 32.87 -0.95 0.63
CA LYS A 111 34.17 -0.97 1.30
C LYS A 111 34.91 -2.24 0.91
N ASN A 112 36.24 -2.22 0.96
CA ASN A 112 37.07 -3.41 0.72
C ASN A 112 36.76 -4.55 1.71
N TYR A 113 36.18 -4.21 2.86
CA TYR A 113 35.72 -5.16 3.87
C TYR A 113 34.37 -4.70 4.46
N ILE A 114 33.40 -5.61 4.51
CA ILE A 114 32.13 -5.41 5.21
C ILE A 114 32.33 -5.88 6.65
N PRO A 115 32.14 -5.03 7.68
CA PRO A 115 32.25 -5.43 9.07
C PRO A 115 31.35 -6.65 9.38
N LYS A 116 31.88 -7.64 10.10
CA LYS A 116 31.13 -8.88 10.45
C LYS A 116 29.73 -8.60 11.02
N ARG A 117 29.59 -7.60 11.88
CA ARG A 117 28.29 -7.17 12.45
C ARG A 117 27.26 -6.75 11.39
N VAL A 118 27.70 -6.10 10.31
CA VAL A 118 26.81 -5.67 9.21
C VAL A 118 26.37 -6.88 8.40
N ARG A 119 27.29 -7.80 8.10
CA ARG A 119 26.96 -9.05 7.40
C ARG A 119 25.94 -9.88 8.20
N LEU A 120 26.21 -10.11 9.50
CA LEU A 120 25.29 -10.85 10.36
C LEU A 120 23.90 -10.20 10.45
N PHE A 121 23.83 -8.87 10.44
CA PHE A 121 22.55 -8.17 10.42
C PHE A 121 21.81 -8.32 9.09
N ILE A 122 22.52 -8.25 7.96
CA ILE A 122 21.93 -8.49 6.63
C ILE A 122 21.42 -9.94 6.52
N ASP A 123 22.20 -10.92 6.98
CA ASP A 123 21.82 -12.33 6.97
C ASP A 123 20.56 -12.56 7.82
N TYR A 124 20.52 -11.98 9.03
CA TYR A 124 19.35 -12.03 9.90
C TYR A 124 18.11 -11.39 9.26
N LEU A 125 18.25 -10.21 8.65
CA LEU A 125 17.13 -9.55 7.96
C LEU A 125 16.64 -10.40 6.79
N TYR A 126 17.54 -11.00 6.01
CA TYR A 126 17.17 -11.86 4.90
C TYR A 126 16.34 -13.05 5.36
N GLU A 127 16.79 -13.77 6.41
CA GLU A 127 16.03 -14.89 6.99
C GLU A 127 14.65 -14.48 7.50
N LYS A 128 14.55 -13.31 8.16
CA LYS A 128 13.27 -12.83 8.70
C LYS A 128 12.30 -12.32 7.65
N LEU A 129 12.80 -11.69 6.59
CA LEU A 129 11.97 -11.19 5.49
C LEU A 129 11.47 -12.33 4.58
N GLN A 130 12.18 -13.46 4.49
CA GLN A 130 11.68 -14.66 3.80
C GLN A 130 10.42 -15.24 4.46
N GLN A 131 10.23 -15.04 5.77
CA GLN A 131 9.07 -15.56 6.53
C GLN A 131 7.81 -14.69 6.38
N LEU A 132 7.91 -13.53 5.73
CA LEU A 132 6.82 -12.55 5.56
C LEU A 132 6.18 -12.60 4.16
N ASN A 133 6.66 -13.50 3.29
CA ASN A 133 6.13 -13.75 1.94
C ASN A 133 5.33 -15.05 1.89
#